data_AF-A0A5C5UYP3-F1
#
_entry.id   AF-A0A5C5UYP3-F1
#
_cell.length_a   1.000
_cell.length_b   1.000
_cell.length_c   1.000
_cell.angle_alpha   90.00
_cell.angle_beta   90.00
_cell.angle_gamma   90.00
#
_symmetry.space_group_name_H-M   'P 1'
#
loop_
_entity.id
_entity.type
_entity.pdbx_description
1 polymer ?
#
loop_
_entity_poly.entity_id
_entity_poly.type
_entity_poly.pdbx_seq_one_letter_code
_entity_poly.pdbx_strand_id
1 'polypeptide(L)'
;MSDPSQLRSADLQPRSIPLVACPQCGAENYAFAPRCWICQSEMETEELVAAEKVGQTPAFAQTRATFSANLPVLILLPTLGLVGYGVARVHLGLLLPYLLVVSLPMLGIALMIRGGIRNNRRTASVGGSIAVTISLILMLAVGMAILVVVGIVVFVLLVCTNNIDMIRY
;
A
#
# COMPACT_ATOMS: atom_id res chain seq x y z
N MET A 1 30.17 6.35 26.19
CA MET A 1 28.69 6.34 26.23
C MET A 1 28.24 7.79 26.14
N SER A 2 27.79 8.22 24.97
CA SER A 2 27.32 9.58 24.69
C SER A 2 25.85 9.71 25.09
N ASP A 3 25.54 10.77 25.83
CA ASP A 3 24.22 11.05 26.39
C ASP A 3 23.18 11.35 25.28
N PRO A 4 22.09 10.57 25.17
CA PRO A 4 21.07 10.74 24.11
C PRO A 4 20.30 12.07 24.21
N SER A 5 20.47 12.84 25.30
CA SER A 5 19.88 14.17 25.46
C SER A 5 20.50 15.24 24.55
N GLN A 6 21.76 15.08 24.10
CA GLN A 6 22.43 16.08 23.25
C GLN A 6 21.98 16.07 21.78
N LEU A 7 21.25 15.04 21.33
CA LEU A 7 20.69 14.98 19.96
C LEU A 7 19.40 15.79 19.80
N ARG A 8 18.83 16.34 20.88
CA ARG A 8 17.51 16.98 20.86
C ARG A 8 17.53 18.50 20.71
N SER A 9 18.72 19.12 20.72
CA SER A 9 18.88 20.58 20.73
C SER A 9 19.74 21.11 19.60
N ALA A 10 19.86 20.38 18.49
CA ALA A 10 20.33 20.99 17.24
C ALA A 10 19.31 22.05 16.84
N ASP A 11 19.67 23.32 17.06
CA ASP A 11 18.97 24.54 16.69
C ASP A 11 18.21 24.39 15.37
N LEU A 12 16.94 24.02 15.45
CA LEU A 12 15.97 24.28 14.39
C LEU A 12 15.63 25.76 14.49
N GLN A 13 16.58 26.63 14.12
CA GLN A 13 16.22 27.99 13.80
C GLN A 13 15.13 27.90 12.73
N PRO A 14 13.94 28.47 12.96
CA PRO A 14 12.90 28.48 11.95
C PRO A 14 13.46 29.24 10.77
N ARG A 15 13.86 28.51 9.72
CA ARG A 15 14.27 29.12 8.46
C ARG A 15 13.08 29.95 8.01
N SER A 16 13.20 31.27 8.08
CA SER A 16 12.20 32.19 7.55
C SER A 16 12.05 31.86 6.08
N ILE A 17 10.91 31.28 5.73
CA ILE A 17 10.60 30.97 4.34
C ILE A 17 10.38 32.33 3.67
N PRO A 18 11.09 32.66 2.58
CA PRO A 18 10.91 33.93 1.90
C PRO A 18 9.46 34.07 1.44
N LEU A 19 8.87 35.22 1.77
CA LEU A 19 7.51 35.62 1.39
C LEU A 19 7.61 36.59 0.20
N VAL A 20 6.70 36.44 -0.76
CA VAL A 20 6.60 37.28 -1.97
C VAL A 20 5.16 37.77 -2.10
N ALA A 21 4.98 39.05 -2.39
CA ALA A 21 3.65 39.62 -2.60
C ALA A 21 3.16 39.34 -4.03
N CYS A 22 1.89 38.99 -4.18
CA CYS A 22 1.28 38.74 -5.47
C CYS A 22 1.14 40.05 -6.27
N PRO A 23 1.56 40.12 -7.55
CA PRO A 23 1.48 41.34 -8.34
C PRO A 23 0.03 41.73 -8.71
N GLN A 24 -0.91 40.78 -8.70
CA GLN A 24 -2.31 41.01 -9.06
C GLN A 24 -3.16 41.51 -7.89
N CYS A 25 -2.95 40.99 -6.68
CA CYS A 25 -3.82 41.28 -5.52
C CYS A 25 -3.09 41.74 -4.26
N GLY A 26 -1.75 41.77 -4.26
CA GLY A 26 -0.94 42.20 -3.10
C GLY A 26 -0.84 41.19 -1.95
N ALA A 27 -1.45 40.01 -2.08
CA ALA A 27 -1.40 38.99 -1.02
C ALA A 27 0.01 38.42 -0.81
N GLU A 28 0.41 38.18 0.43
CA GLU A 28 1.67 37.51 0.75
C GLU A 28 1.57 36.00 0.47
N ASN A 29 2.51 35.49 -0.32
CA ASN A 29 2.60 34.09 -0.72
C ASN A 29 4.00 33.55 -0.40
N TYR A 30 4.13 32.23 -0.31
CA TYR A 30 5.46 31.61 -0.26
C TYR A 30 6.17 31.81 -1.60
N ALA A 31 7.48 32.07 -1.58
CA ALA A 31 8.28 32.27 -2.80
C ALA A 31 8.21 31.10 -3.80
N PHE A 32 7.87 29.90 -3.33
CA PHE A 32 7.76 28.69 -4.15
C PHE A 32 6.31 28.31 -4.49
N ALA A 33 5.34 29.17 -4.19
CA ALA A 33 3.94 28.90 -4.52
C ALA A 33 3.73 29.12 -6.03
N PRO A 34 3.22 28.13 -6.78
CA PRO A 34 2.99 28.27 -8.23
C PRO A 34 1.84 29.24 -8.54
N ARG A 35 0.94 29.48 -7.59
CA ARG A 35 -0.22 30.35 -7.72
C ARG A 35 -0.48 31.11 -6.44
N CYS A 36 -1.08 32.29 -6.58
CA CYS A 36 -1.52 33.07 -5.44
C CYS A 36 -2.65 32.36 -4.68
N TRP A 37 -2.56 32.21 -3.36
CA TRP A 37 -3.61 31.56 -2.57
C TRP A 37 -4.93 32.35 -2.52
N ILE A 38 -4.88 33.67 -2.75
CA ILE A 38 -6.07 34.54 -2.84
C ILE A 38 -6.66 34.53 -4.25
N CYS A 39 -5.97 35.14 -5.23
CA CYS A 39 -6.56 35.39 -6.55
C CYS A 39 -6.31 34.27 -7.56
N GLN A 40 -5.56 33.22 -7.19
CA GLN A 40 -5.22 32.09 -8.06
C GLN A 40 -4.43 32.46 -9.32
N SER A 41 -3.94 33.70 -9.45
CA SER A 41 -3.06 34.09 -10.55
C SER A 41 -1.74 33.34 -10.47
N GLU A 42 -1.16 33.02 -11.63
CA GLU A 42 0.16 32.41 -11.70
C GLU A 42 1.20 33.40 -11.16
N MET A 43 2.07 32.91 -10.28
CA MET A 43 3.20 33.69 -9.78
C MET A 43 4.34 33.46 -10.76
N GLU A 44 4.89 34.52 -11.34
CA GLU A 44 6.13 34.44 -12.09
C GLU A 44 7.24 34.06 -11.10
N THR A 45 7.52 32.77 -10.98
CA THR A 45 8.71 32.31 -10.30
C THR A 45 9.87 32.71 -11.19
N GLU A 46 10.50 33.86 -10.87
CA GLU A 46 11.81 34.21 -11.41
C GLU A 46 12.67 32.96 -11.34
N GLU A 47 13.05 32.50 -12.54
CA GLU A 47 13.94 31.40 -12.85
C GLU A 47 14.39 30.65 -11.60
N LEU A 48 13.62 29.64 -11.19
CA LEU A 48 13.99 28.74 -10.10
C LEU A 48 15.40 28.26 -10.39
N VAL A 49 16.40 28.92 -9.79
CA VAL A 49 17.81 28.57 -9.89
C VAL A 49 17.81 27.10 -9.58
N ALA A 50 18.07 26.27 -10.59
CA ALA A 50 17.83 24.84 -10.57
C ALA A 50 18.44 24.33 -9.28
N ALA A 51 17.60 24.10 -8.27
CA ALA A 51 18.09 23.79 -6.94
C ALA A 51 18.78 22.46 -7.14
N GLU A 52 20.12 22.51 -7.17
CA GLU A 52 20.94 21.39 -7.55
C GLU A 52 20.48 20.25 -6.68
N LYS A 53 19.88 19.26 -7.34
CA LYS A 53 19.15 18.20 -6.67
C LYS A 53 20.18 17.50 -5.80
N VAL A 54 20.22 17.86 -4.51
CA VAL A 54 21.25 17.40 -3.58
C VAL A 54 21.14 15.89 -3.60
N GLY A 55 22.07 15.25 -4.31
CA GLY A 55 21.86 13.94 -4.94
C GLY A 55 21.78 12.76 -3.97
N GLN A 56 21.75 13.04 -2.67
CA GLN A 56 21.87 12.03 -1.64
C GLN A 56 20.83 12.29 -0.55
N THR A 57 19.66 11.68 -0.73
CA THR A 57 18.82 11.33 0.42
C THR A 57 19.69 10.57 1.42
N PRO A 58 19.80 11.01 2.69
CA PRO A 58 20.69 10.39 3.66
C PRO A 58 20.35 8.90 3.82
N ALA A 59 21.37 8.03 3.78
CA ALA A 59 21.22 6.58 3.90
C ALA A 59 20.44 6.14 5.16
N PHE A 60 20.42 7.00 6.18
CA PHE A 60 19.72 6.77 7.45
C PHE A 60 18.18 6.84 7.37
N ALA A 61 17.61 7.41 6.31
CA ALA A 61 16.14 7.51 6.18
C ALA A 61 15.47 6.26 5.58
N GLN A 62 16.25 5.30 5.05
CA GLN A 62 15.69 4.14 4.31
C GLN A 62 15.27 2.95 5.19
N THR A 63 15.69 2.85 6.44
CA THR A 63 15.61 1.57 7.17
C THR A 63 14.25 1.25 7.79
N ARG A 64 13.44 2.24 8.18
CA ARG A 64 12.12 1.96 8.81
C ARG A 64 11.05 1.51 7.80
N ALA A 65 11.26 1.85 6.54
CA ALA A 65 10.32 1.65 5.46
C ALA A 65 10.14 0.20 5.00
N THR A 66 11.24 -0.55 5.00
CA THR A 66 11.26 -1.94 4.53
C THR A 66 10.63 -2.88 5.54
N PHE A 67 10.71 -2.54 6.83
CA PHE A 67 10.11 -3.33 7.90
C PHE A 67 8.58 -3.32 7.81
N SER A 68 7.96 -2.15 7.67
CA SER A 68 6.50 -2.04 7.62
C SER A 68 5.90 -2.68 6.35
N ALA A 69 6.62 -2.66 5.23
CA ALA A 69 6.17 -3.28 3.99
C ALA A 69 6.22 -4.82 4.01
N ASN A 70 7.07 -5.41 4.87
CA ASN A 70 7.22 -6.87 4.97
C ASN A 70 6.30 -7.48 6.03
N LEU A 71 5.87 -6.69 7.02
CA LEU A 71 5.00 -7.12 8.11
C LEU A 71 3.71 -7.85 7.66
N PRO A 72 2.94 -7.36 6.66
CA PRO A 72 1.71 -8.04 6.25
C PRO A 72 1.98 -9.42 5.62
N VAL A 73 3.05 -9.56 4.82
CA VAL A 73 3.43 -10.86 4.25
C VAL A 73 3.86 -11.85 5.35
N LEU A 74 4.55 -11.34 6.36
CA LEU A 74 5.05 -12.13 7.48
C LEU A 74 3.91 -12.65 8.37
N ILE A 75 2.78 -11.92 8.47
CA ILE A 75 1.56 -12.35 9.17
C ILE A 75 0.67 -13.25 8.28
N LEU A 76 0.63 -12.99 6.97
CA LEU A 76 -0.18 -13.75 6.02
C LEU A 76 0.29 -15.21 5.85
N LEU A 77 1.61 -15.43 5.79
CA LEU A 77 2.18 -16.77 5.62
C LEU A 77 1.75 -17.78 6.72
N PRO A 78 1.93 -17.48 8.03
CA PRO A 78 1.53 -18.41 9.08
C PRO A 78 0.01 -18.57 9.17
N THR A 79 -0.77 -17.54 8.87
CA THR A 79 -2.25 -17.64 8.86
C THR A 79 -2.75 -18.54 7.73
N LEU A 80 -2.22 -18.40 6.51
CA LEU A 80 -2.50 -19.31 5.39
C LEU A 80 -2.07 -20.76 5.71
N GLY A 81 -0.94 -20.93 6.39
CA GLY A 81 -0.46 -22.24 6.84
C GLY A 81 -1.37 -22.89 7.88
N LEU A 82 -1.80 -22.13 8.89
CA LEU A 82 -2.70 -22.62 9.95
C LEU A 82 -4.07 -23.02 9.38
N VAL A 83 -4.64 -22.19 8.52
CA VAL A 83 -5.93 -22.49 7.86
C VAL A 83 -5.78 -23.69 6.93
N GLY A 84 -4.70 -23.76 6.15
CA GLY A 84 -4.42 -24.91 5.29
C GLY A 84 -4.26 -26.22 6.06
N TYR A 85 -3.61 -26.17 7.23
CA TYR A 85 -3.52 -27.32 8.14
C TYR A 85 -4.90 -27.74 8.65
N GLY A 86 -5.75 -26.79 9.05
CA GLY A 86 -7.13 -27.07 9.45
C GLY A 86 -7.93 -27.77 8.34
N VAL A 87 -7.83 -27.27 7.10
CA VAL A 87 -8.48 -27.87 5.93
C VAL A 87 -7.96 -29.30 5.68
N ALA A 88 -6.65 -29.52 5.78
CA ALA A 88 -6.04 -30.84 5.61
C ALA A 88 -6.55 -31.86 6.63
N ARG A 89 -6.86 -31.43 7.85
CA ARG A 89 -7.36 -32.29 8.94
C ARG A 89 -8.83 -32.69 8.75
N VAL A 90 -9.63 -31.87 8.08
CA VAL A 90 -11.04 -32.18 7.78
C VAL A 90 -11.10 -33.11 6.56
N HIS A 91 -10.58 -32.67 5.42
CA HIS A 91 -10.49 -33.49 4.21
C HIS A 91 -9.25 -33.12 3.40
N LEU A 92 -8.36 -34.09 3.20
CA LEU A 92 -7.15 -33.88 2.40
C LEU A 92 -7.47 -33.47 0.95
N GLY A 93 -8.60 -33.93 0.40
CA GLY A 93 -9.07 -33.54 -0.93
C GLY A 93 -9.41 -32.05 -1.08
N LEU A 94 -9.75 -31.37 0.01
CA LEU A 94 -10.02 -29.92 0.02
C LEU A 94 -8.74 -29.06 0.09
N LEU A 95 -7.59 -29.68 0.36
CA LEU A 95 -6.31 -28.95 0.45
C LEU A 95 -5.90 -28.36 -0.90
N LEU A 96 -6.09 -29.13 -1.98
CA LEU A 96 -5.74 -28.72 -3.34
C LEU A 96 -6.55 -27.49 -3.80
N PRO A 97 -7.90 -27.48 -3.72
CA PRO A 97 -8.67 -26.29 -4.08
C PRO A 97 -8.36 -25.12 -3.13
N TYR A 98 -8.14 -25.35 -1.84
CA TYR A 98 -7.71 -24.29 -0.92
C TYR A 98 -6.39 -23.62 -1.36
N LEU A 99 -5.37 -24.41 -1.69
CA LEU A 99 -4.09 -23.89 -2.16
C LEU A 99 -4.25 -23.09 -3.46
N LEU A 100 -4.96 -23.64 -4.44
CA LEU A 100 -5.11 -23.01 -5.77
C LEU A 100 -5.98 -21.76 -5.73
N VAL A 101 -7.12 -21.85 -5.05
CA VAL A 101 -8.18 -20.86 -5.15
C VAL A 101 -8.05 -19.78 -4.09
N VAL A 102 -7.52 -20.09 -2.90
CA VAL A 102 -7.43 -19.14 -1.79
C VAL A 102 -6.00 -18.65 -1.59
N SER A 103 -5.02 -19.55 -1.50
CA SER A 103 -3.67 -19.17 -1.08
C SER A 103 -2.91 -18.38 -2.16
N LEU A 104 -3.00 -18.80 -3.42
CA LEU A 104 -2.34 -18.13 -4.55
C LEU A 104 -2.82 -16.68 -4.76
N PRO A 105 -4.13 -16.38 -4.83
CA PRO A 105 -4.58 -15.00 -5.00
C PRO A 105 -4.26 -14.13 -3.79
N MET A 106 -4.40 -14.65 -2.57
CA MET A 106 -4.00 -13.89 -1.36
C MET A 106 -2.52 -13.54 -1.37
N LEU A 107 -1.65 -14.47 -1.76
CA LEU A 107 -0.22 -14.22 -1.91
C LEU A 107 0.06 -13.20 -3.02
N GLY A 108 -0.61 -13.34 -4.16
CA GLY A 108 -0.51 -12.40 -5.29
C GLY A 108 -0.88 -10.97 -4.90
N ILE A 109 -1.99 -10.79 -4.18
CA ILE A 109 -2.43 -9.48 -3.67
C ILE A 109 -1.40 -8.90 -2.70
N ALA A 110 -0.90 -9.70 -1.75
CA ALA A 110 0.10 -9.25 -0.79
C ALA A 110 1.41 -8.81 -1.47
N LEU A 111 1.84 -9.53 -2.51
CA LEU A 111 3.02 -9.15 -3.31
C LEU A 111 2.76 -7.90 -4.15
N MET A 112 1.56 -7.75 -4.73
CA MET A 112 1.16 -6.54 -5.46
C MET A 112 1.15 -5.30 -4.55
N ILE A 113 0.57 -5.40 -3.35
CA ILE A 113 0.59 -4.30 -2.37
C ILE A 113 2.02 -3.91 -2.03
N ARG A 114 2.90 -4.90 -1.82
CA ARG A 114 4.33 -4.67 -1.56
C ARG A 114 5.03 -3.96 -2.72
N GLY A 115 4.73 -4.36 -3.96
CA GLY A 115 5.22 -3.70 -5.17
C GLY A 115 4.70 -2.27 -5.31
N GLY A 116 3.40 -2.06 -5.06
CA GLY A 116 2.74 -0.77 -5.09
C GLY A 116 3.33 0.22 -4.09
N ILE A 117 3.49 -0.17 -2.82
CA ILE A 117 4.10 0.67 -1.78
C ILE A 117 5.55 1.04 -2.14
N ARG A 118 6.28 0.11 -2.77
CA ARG A 118 7.66 0.36 -3.19
C ARG A 118 7.73 1.34 -4.37
N ASN A 119 6.78 1.26 -5.31
CA ASN A 119 6.72 2.13 -6.48
C ASN A 119 6.17 3.53 -6.14
N ASN A 120 5.15 3.61 -5.26
CA ASN A 120 4.48 4.86 -4.91
C ASN A 120 5.37 5.85 -4.14
N ARG A 121 6.52 5.40 -3.63
CA ARG A 121 7.55 6.28 -3.03
C ARG A 121 8.23 7.22 -4.03
N ARG A 122 8.11 6.97 -5.34
CA ARG A 122 8.70 7.83 -6.38
C ARG A 122 7.74 8.91 -6.91
N THR A 123 6.44 8.78 -6.65
CA THR A 123 5.40 9.64 -7.21
C THR A 123 4.35 9.94 -6.15
N ALA A 124 4.73 10.69 -5.12
CA ALA A 124 3.78 11.19 -4.12
C ALA A 124 2.96 12.36 -4.71
N SER A 125 2.13 12.09 -5.72
CA SER A 125 1.01 12.96 -6.04
C SER A 125 -0.22 12.42 -5.30
N VAL A 126 -0.88 13.30 -4.54
CA VAL A 126 -2.01 12.99 -3.66
C VAL A 126 -3.17 12.29 -4.42
N GLY A 127 -3.27 12.49 -5.74
CA GLY A 127 -4.26 11.83 -6.60
C GLY A 127 -4.04 10.32 -6.83
N GLY A 128 -2.81 9.81 -6.71
CA GLY A 128 -2.52 8.39 -6.92
C GLY A 128 -3.07 7.48 -5.80
N SER A 129 -3.26 8.03 -4.60
CA SER A 129 -3.75 7.31 -3.42
C SER A 129 -5.15 6.72 -3.62
N ILE A 130 -6.06 7.51 -4.21
CA ILE A 130 -7.48 7.18 -4.33
C ILE A 130 -7.70 6.10 -5.41
N ALA A 131 -7.00 6.21 -6.54
CA ALA A 131 -7.06 5.21 -7.61
C ALA A 131 -6.54 3.83 -7.15
N VAL A 132 -5.51 3.81 -6.30
CA VAL A 132 -4.97 2.57 -5.73
C VAL A 132 -5.95 1.95 -4.71
N THR A 133 -6.62 2.77 -3.89
CA THR A 133 -7.62 2.24 -2.94
C THR A 133 -8.84 1.68 -3.66
N ILE A 134 -9.35 2.37 -4.69
CA ILE A 134 -10.48 1.89 -5.48
C ILE A 134 -10.13 0.59 -6.21
N SER A 135 -8.97 0.51 -6.86
CA SER A 135 -8.55 -0.71 -7.56
C SER A 135 -8.36 -1.90 -6.60
N LEU A 136 -7.86 -1.65 -5.38
CA LEU A 136 -7.73 -2.68 -4.35
C LEU A 136 -9.09 -3.20 -3.88
N ILE A 137 -10.04 -2.30 -3.59
CA ILE A 137 -11.40 -2.68 -3.16
C ILE A 137 -12.09 -3.49 -4.25
N LEU A 138 -11.94 -3.08 -5.51
CA LEU A 138 -12.57 -3.74 -6.65
C LEU A 138 -11.95 -5.14 -6.89
N MET A 139 -10.62 -5.27 -6.80
CA MET A 139 -9.96 -6.59 -6.81
C MET A 139 -10.47 -7.49 -5.67
N LEU A 140 -10.62 -6.94 -4.48
CA LEU A 140 -11.01 -7.71 -3.29
C LEU A 140 -12.46 -8.16 -3.38
N ALA A 141 -13.36 -7.30 -3.87
CA ALA A 141 -14.76 -7.63 -4.13
C ALA A 141 -14.89 -8.72 -5.21
N VAL A 142 -14.19 -8.58 -6.34
CA VAL A 142 -14.19 -9.59 -7.42
C VAL A 142 -13.58 -10.91 -6.94
N GLY A 143 -12.47 -10.85 -6.21
CA GLY A 143 -11.82 -12.02 -5.63
C GLY A 143 -12.75 -12.77 -4.69
N MET A 144 -13.43 -12.06 -3.78
CA MET A 144 -14.41 -12.66 -2.87
C MET A 144 -15.60 -13.27 -3.62
N ALA A 145 -16.12 -12.61 -4.65
CA ALA A 145 -17.21 -13.15 -5.46
C ALA A 145 -16.81 -14.47 -6.15
N ILE A 146 -15.61 -14.52 -6.73
CA ILE A 146 -15.09 -15.74 -7.35
C ILE A 146 -14.91 -16.85 -6.31
N LEU A 147 -14.33 -16.53 -5.14
CA LEU A 147 -14.15 -17.48 -4.05
C LEU A 147 -15.48 -18.09 -3.59
N VAL A 148 -16.53 -17.27 -3.47
CA VAL A 148 -17.87 -17.73 -3.10
C VAL A 148 -18.44 -18.66 -4.16
N VAL A 149 -18.35 -18.30 -5.45
CA VAL A 149 -18.85 -19.13 -6.55
C VAL A 149 -18.12 -20.48 -6.59
N VAL A 150 -16.79 -20.47 -6.50
CA VAL A 150 -16.00 -21.71 -6.48
C VAL A 150 -16.32 -22.55 -5.24
N GLY A 151 -16.47 -21.93 -4.08
CA GLY A 151 -16.86 -22.59 -2.84
C GLY A 151 -18.22 -23.30 -2.97
N ILE A 152 -19.21 -22.63 -3.57
CA ILE A 152 -20.53 -23.23 -3.84
C ILE A 152 -20.41 -24.42 -4.79
N VAL A 153 -19.67 -24.27 -5.90
CA VAL A 153 -19.49 -25.37 -6.88
C VAL A 153 -18.83 -26.58 -6.24
N VAL A 154 -17.76 -26.37 -5.46
CA VAL A 154 -17.07 -27.47 -4.75
C VAL A 154 -17.97 -28.11 -3.72
N PHE A 155 -18.74 -27.32 -2.96
CA PHE A 155 -19.69 -27.84 -1.98
C PHE A 155 -20.77 -28.71 -2.66
N VAL A 156 -21.35 -28.25 -3.76
CA VAL A 156 -22.33 -29.02 -4.54
C VAL A 156 -21.72 -30.31 -5.05
N LEU A 157 -20.51 -30.27 -5.61
CA LEU A 157 -19.83 -31.47 -6.09
C LEU A 157 -19.60 -32.49 -4.98
N LEU A 158 -19.15 -32.05 -3.80
CA LEU A 158 -18.94 -32.93 -2.64
C LEU A 158 -20.23 -33.56 -2.12
N VAL A 159 -21.32 -32.78 -2.05
CA VAL A 159 -22.63 -33.29 -1.65
C VAL A 159 -23.14 -34.29 -2.67
N CYS A 160 -22.98 -34.01 -3.97
CA CYS A 160 -23.37 -34.92 -5.04
C CYS A 160 -22.56 -36.23 -5.00
N THR A 161 -21.23 -36.16 -4.84
CA THR A 161 -20.39 -37.36 -4.79
C THR A 161 -20.66 -38.22 -3.55
N ASN A 162 -20.81 -37.61 -2.37
CA ASN A 162 -21.12 -38.36 -1.14
C ASN A 162 -22.49 -39.04 -1.20
N ASN A 163 -23.49 -38.42 -1.86
CA ASN A 163 -24.79 -39.06 -2.04
C ASN A 163 -24.72 -40.25 -3.01
N ILE A 164 -23.86 -40.21 -4.02
CA ILE A 164 -23.67 -41.33 -4.96
C ILE A 164 -23.05 -42.54 -4.26
N ASP A 165 -22.09 -42.31 -3.35
CA ASP A 165 -21.46 -43.40 -2.60
C ASP A 165 -22.44 -44.06 -1.59
N MET A 166 -23.39 -43.30 -1.04
CA MET A 166 -24.41 -43.83 -0.13
C MET A 166 -25.44 -44.75 -0.83
N ILE A 167 -25.63 -44.62 -2.15
CA ILE A 167 -26.57 -45.45 -2.94
C ILE A 167 -25.95 -46.80 -3.34
N ARG A 168 -24.62 -46.95 -3.24
CA ARG A 168 -23.90 -48.17 -3.64
C ARG A 168 -23.78 -49.23 -2.53
N TYR A 169 -24.30 -48.97 -1.34
CA TYR A 169 -24.35 -49.91 -0.21
C TYR A 169 -25.79 -50.28 0.13
#